data_AF-A0A6D2IRB9-F1
#
_entry.id   AF-A0A6D2IRB9-F1
#
_cell.length_a   1.000
_cell.length_b   1.000
_cell.length_c   1.000
_cell.angle_alpha   90.00
_cell.angle_beta   90.00
_cell.angle_gamma   90.00
#
_symmetry.space_group_name_H-M   'P 1'
#
loop_
_entity.id
_entity.type
_entity.pdbx_description
1 polymer ?
#
loop_
_entity_poly.entity_id
_entity_poly.type
_entity_poly.pdbx_seq_one_letter_code
_entity_poly.pdbx_strand_id
1 'polypeptide(L)'
;MASKRTVQEWDEAIDTLASSAAQFPGMEDHIFPILMYSYDSLGGDHVKSCFQYCALFPEDFYRKGELVDYWICEGFIDEKKGIRKAKNKAHGIIGTLVQACLLIEEGETNQSENA
;
A
#
# COMPACT_ATOMS: atom_id res chain seq x y z
N MET A 1 -1.87 7.81 23.12
CA MET A 1 -0.70 8.71 22.96
C MET A 1 -0.86 10.10 23.59
N ALA A 2 -2.05 10.50 24.07
CA ALA A 2 -2.29 11.86 24.60
C ALA A 2 -1.60 12.22 25.93
N SER A 3 -0.79 11.32 26.52
CA SER A 3 -0.17 11.51 27.84
C SER A 3 1.36 11.73 27.82
N LYS A 4 2.01 11.67 26.66
CA LYS A 4 3.47 11.85 26.52
C LYS A 4 3.83 13.33 26.69
N ARG A 5 4.77 13.66 27.58
CA ARG A 5 5.10 15.04 27.99
C ARG A 5 6.57 15.42 27.78
N THR A 6 7.46 14.44 27.69
CA THR A 6 8.90 14.65 27.54
C THR A 6 9.39 14.18 26.17
N VAL A 7 10.54 14.70 25.72
CA VAL A 7 11.12 14.31 24.42
C VAL A 7 11.41 12.82 24.37
N GLN A 8 11.98 12.26 25.44
CA GLN A 8 12.32 10.84 25.54
C GLN A 8 11.09 9.93 25.45
N GLU A 9 9.98 10.36 26.06
CA GLU A 9 8.70 9.66 25.97
C GLU A 9 8.12 9.66 24.54
N TRP A 10 8.39 10.70 23.77
CA TRP A 10 8.03 10.79 22.35
C TRP A 10 8.99 9.97 21.47
N ASP A 11 10.29 9.99 21.75
CA ASP A 11 11.28 9.18 21.04
C ASP A 11 10.95 7.68 21.15
N GLU A 12 10.69 7.20 22.39
CA GLU A 12 10.26 5.81 22.61
C GLU A 12 8.95 5.47 21.89
N ALA A 13 8.03 6.44 21.79
CA ALA A 13 6.77 6.24 21.08
C ALA A 13 6.98 6.12 19.56
N ILE A 14 7.91 6.88 18.99
CA ILE A 14 8.31 6.77 17.58
C ILE A 14 8.95 5.41 17.33
N ASP A 15 9.90 4.99 18.16
CA ASP A 15 10.55 3.68 18.03
C ASP A 15 9.54 2.53 18.10
N THR A 16 8.55 2.65 18.99
CA THR A 16 7.46 1.67 19.09
C THR A 16 6.61 1.66 17.81
N LEU A 17 6.26 2.82 17.25
CA LEU A 17 5.50 2.93 16.00
C LEU A 17 6.26 2.42 14.79
N ALA A 18 7.59 2.60 14.74
CA ALA A 18 8.45 2.09 13.69
C ALA A 18 8.68 0.56 13.78
N SER A 19 8.32 -0.07 14.91
CA SER A 19 8.38 -1.51 15.06
C SER A 19 7.28 -2.23 14.26
N SER A 20 7.39 -3.55 14.12
CA SER A 20 6.39 -4.34 13.38
C SER A 20 4.98 -4.15 13.95
N ALA A 21 4.03 -3.82 13.07
CA ALA A 21 2.61 -3.68 13.41
C ALA A 21 2.04 -4.93 14.13
N ALA A 22 2.60 -6.11 13.89
CA ALA A 22 2.19 -7.36 14.54
C ALA A 22 2.43 -7.37 16.06
N GLN A 23 3.30 -6.50 16.59
CA GLN A 23 3.58 -6.42 18.03
C GLN A 23 2.53 -5.60 18.79
N PHE A 24 1.63 -4.91 18.11
CA PHE A 24 0.62 -4.09 18.77
C PHE A 24 -0.52 -4.96 19.33
N PRO A 25 -0.94 -4.74 20.59
CA PRO A 25 -2.05 -5.48 21.18
C PRO A 25 -3.33 -5.37 20.33
N GLY A 26 -3.94 -6.52 20.04
CA GLY A 26 -5.16 -6.61 19.22
C GLY A 26 -4.92 -6.56 17.71
N MET A 27 -3.67 -6.42 17.24
CA MET A 27 -3.40 -6.48 15.80
C MET A 27 -3.79 -7.85 15.22
N GLU A 28 -3.35 -8.93 15.86
CA GLU A 28 -3.61 -10.30 15.40
C GLU A 28 -5.08 -10.71 15.59
N ASP A 29 -5.68 -10.39 16.73
CA ASP A 29 -7.03 -10.88 17.08
C ASP A 29 -8.17 -10.03 16.49
N HIS A 30 -7.91 -8.76 16.14
CA HIS A 30 -8.96 -7.82 15.75
C HIS A 30 -8.73 -7.16 14.39
N ILE A 31 -7.50 -6.74 14.09
CA ILE A 31 -7.21 -5.97 12.87
C ILE A 31 -6.89 -6.88 11.69
N PHE A 32 -5.98 -7.85 11.86
CA PHE A 32 -5.59 -8.78 10.80
C PHE A 32 -6.76 -9.57 10.21
N PRO A 33 -7.75 -10.08 10.96
CA PRO A 33 -8.88 -10.79 10.36
C PRO A 33 -9.70 -9.90 9.42
N ILE A 34 -9.83 -8.60 9.74
CA ILE A 34 -10.55 -7.63 8.91
C ILE A 34 -9.76 -7.34 7.62
N LEU A 35 -8.45 -7.10 7.74
CA LEU A 35 -7.59 -6.87 6.59
C LEU A 35 -7.48 -8.11 5.70
N MET A 36 -7.38 -9.30 6.31
CA MET A 36 -7.34 -10.57 5.61
C MET A 36 -8.65 -10.82 4.86
N TYR A 37 -9.80 -10.48 5.43
CA TYR A 37 -11.08 -10.56 4.73
C TYR A 37 -11.12 -9.65 3.48
N SER A 38 -10.67 -8.40 3.59
CA SER A 38 -10.57 -7.49 2.44
C SER A 38 -9.64 -8.06 1.36
N TYR A 39 -8.49 -8.63 1.77
CA TYR A 39 -7.55 -9.27 0.86
C TYR A 39 -8.14 -10.53 0.20
N ASP A 40 -8.81 -11.38 0.96
CA ASP A 40 -9.42 -12.61 0.45
C ASP A 40 -10.54 -12.36 -0.53
N SER A 41 -11.23 -11.23 -0.36
CA SER A 41 -12.29 -10.75 -1.25
C SER A 41 -11.77 -10.16 -2.57
N LEU A 42 -10.46 -9.99 -2.74
CA LEU A 42 -9.88 -9.54 -4.01
C LEU A 42 -10.09 -10.58 -5.11
N GLY A 43 -10.66 -10.13 -6.24
CA GLY A 43 -10.89 -10.96 -7.41
C GLY A 43 -9.60 -11.24 -8.19
N GLY A 44 -9.13 -12.48 -8.13
CA GLY A 44 -8.08 -13.01 -9.01
C GLY A 44 -6.65 -12.89 -8.47
N ASP A 45 -5.87 -13.94 -8.67
CA ASP A 45 -4.53 -14.12 -8.07
C ASP A 45 -3.52 -13.03 -8.46
N HIS A 46 -3.68 -12.45 -9.65
CA HIS A 46 -2.83 -11.36 -10.10
C HIS A 46 -3.03 -10.06 -9.31
N VAL A 47 -4.24 -9.76 -8.83
CA VAL A 47 -4.52 -8.60 -7.97
C VAL A 47 -3.87 -8.80 -6.60
N LYS A 48 -4.00 -10.01 -6.06
CA LYS A 48 -3.37 -10.44 -4.81
C LYS A 48 -1.84 -10.35 -4.89
N SER A 49 -1.24 -10.85 -5.98
CA SER A 49 0.21 -10.78 -6.23
C SER A 49 0.70 -9.34 -6.34
N CYS A 50 -0.04 -8.47 -7.04
CA CYS A 50 0.27 -7.05 -7.13
C CYS A 50 0.30 -6.38 -5.74
N PHE A 51 -0.68 -6.68 -4.89
CA PHE A 51 -0.72 -6.16 -3.51
C PHE A 51 0.42 -6.70 -2.65
N GLN A 52 0.69 -8.01 -2.69
CA GLN A 52 1.80 -8.61 -1.96
C GLN A 52 3.15 -8.00 -2.34
N TYR A 53 3.33 -7.67 -3.62
CA TYR A 53 4.54 -7.03 -4.11
C TYR A 53 4.79 -5.66 -3.49
N CYS A 54 3.74 -4.91 -3.14
CA CYS A 54 3.87 -3.63 -2.44
C CYS A 54 4.60 -3.78 -1.10
N ALA A 55 4.43 -4.91 -0.40
CA ALA A 55 5.05 -5.16 0.90
C ALA A 55 6.57 -5.38 0.84
N LEU A 56 7.16 -5.48 -0.36
CA LEU A 56 8.61 -5.58 -0.56
C LEU A 56 9.31 -4.21 -0.50
N PHE A 57 8.55 -3.14 -0.57
CA PHE A 57 9.08 -1.78 -0.55
C PHE A 57 8.96 -1.15 0.83
N PRO A 58 9.91 -0.27 1.21
CA PRO A 58 9.72 0.61 2.35
C PRO A 58 8.47 1.47 2.22
N GLU A 59 8.03 2.04 3.34
CA GLU A 59 7.00 3.07 3.38
C GLU A 59 7.34 4.23 2.42
N ASP A 60 6.33 4.75 1.71
CA ASP A 60 6.40 5.88 0.77
C ASP A 60 7.40 5.73 -0.41
N PHE A 61 7.79 4.50 -0.74
CA PHE A 61 8.86 4.28 -1.71
C PHE A 61 8.48 4.51 -3.18
N TYR A 62 7.27 4.11 -3.60
CA TYR A 62 6.92 4.07 -5.02
C TYR A 62 5.86 5.09 -5.41
N ARG A 63 6.03 5.69 -6.59
CA ARG A 63 4.97 6.45 -7.25
C ARG A 63 4.05 5.51 -8.02
N LYS A 64 2.79 5.91 -8.19
CA LYS A 64 1.77 5.15 -8.94
C LYS A 64 2.26 4.65 -10.31
N GLY A 65 3.02 5.48 -11.04
CA GLY A 65 3.56 5.11 -12.36
C GLY A 65 4.64 4.03 -12.30
N GLU A 66 5.52 4.09 -11.31
CA GLU A 66 6.62 3.12 -11.13
C GLU A 66 6.08 1.76 -10.72
N LEU A 67 5.09 1.74 -9.82
CA LEU A 67 4.42 0.51 -9.39
C LEU A 67 3.78 -0.24 -10.57
N VAL A 68 3.15 0.50 -11.49
CA VAL A 68 2.58 -0.08 -12.72
C VAL A 68 3.65 -0.75 -13.57
N ASP A 69 4.80 -0.08 -13.75
CA ASP A 69 5.89 -0.62 -14.56
C ASP A 69 6.50 -1.86 -13.89
N TYR A 70 6.67 -1.86 -12.56
CA TYR A 70 7.18 -3.02 -11.81
C TYR A 70 6.27 -4.25 -11.95
N TRP A 71 4.95 -4.10 -11.78
CA TRP A 71 4.04 -5.24 -11.91
C TRP A 71 4.00 -5.85 -13.31
N ILE A 72 4.27 -5.04 -14.34
CA ILE A 72 4.39 -5.53 -15.72
C ILE A 72 5.72 -6.27 -15.88
N CYS A 73 6.83 -5.70 -15.40
CA CYS A 73 8.15 -6.34 -15.45
C CYS A 73 8.20 -7.68 -14.72
N GLU A 74 7.56 -7.78 -13.54
CA GLU A 74 7.44 -9.02 -12.77
C GLU A 74 6.46 -10.03 -13.41
N GLY A 75 5.73 -9.63 -14.45
CA GLY A 75 4.83 -10.51 -15.19
C GLY A 75 3.49 -10.78 -14.49
N PHE A 76 3.15 -10.05 -13.42
CA PHE A 76 1.81 -10.11 -12.82
C PHE A 76 0.74 -9.62 -13.79
N ILE A 77 1.12 -8.77 -14.74
CA ILE A 77 0.25 -8.20 -15.76
C ILE A 77 0.81 -8.51 -17.15
N ASP A 78 0.09 -9.35 -17.90
CA ASP A 78 0.48 -9.74 -19.27
C ASP A 78 0.41 -8.57 -20.26
N GLU A 79 1.54 -8.28 -20.90
CA GLU A 79 1.68 -7.23 -21.93
C GLU A 79 1.54 -7.71 -23.37
N LYS A 80 1.25 -8.99 -23.63
CA LYS A 80 1.07 -9.55 -24.99
C LYS A 80 0.04 -8.81 -25.84
N LYS A 81 -0.94 -8.17 -25.20
CA LYS A 81 -1.97 -7.35 -25.88
C LYS A 81 -1.55 -5.89 -26.08
N GLY A 82 -0.30 -5.55 -25.77
CA GLY A 82 0.32 -4.25 -25.88
C GLY A 82 0.47 -3.53 -24.54
N ILE A 83 1.58 -2.83 -24.36
CA ILE A 83 1.96 -2.12 -23.13
C ILE A 83 0.86 -1.17 -22.62
N ARG A 84 0.18 -0.45 -23.51
CA ARG A 84 -0.91 0.46 -23.13
C ARG A 84 -2.06 -0.28 -22.43
N LYS A 85 -2.41 -1.48 -22.89
CA LYS A 85 -3.48 -2.28 -22.27
C LYS A 85 -3.03 -2.84 -20.93
N ALA A 86 -1.76 -3.23 -20.80
CA ALA A 86 -1.17 -3.67 -19.53
C ALA A 86 -1.21 -2.54 -18.49
N LYS A 87 -0.78 -1.32 -18.86
CA LYS A 87 -0.86 -0.14 -17.98
C LYS A 87 -2.29 0.17 -17.56
N ASN A 88 -3.25 0.15 -18.48
CA ASN A 88 -4.66 0.35 -18.14
C ASN A 88 -5.18 -0.71 -17.15
N LYS A 89 -4.79 -1.98 -17.32
CA LYS A 89 -5.14 -3.05 -16.38
C LYS A 89 -4.52 -2.80 -15.00
N ALA A 90 -3.24 -2.41 -14.96
CA ALA A 90 -2.53 -2.08 -13.72
C ALA A 90 -3.20 -0.93 -12.95
N HIS A 91 -3.61 0.14 -13.65
CA HIS A 91 -4.37 1.23 -13.04
C HIS A 91 -5.72 0.77 -12.48
N GLY A 92 -6.41 -0.16 -13.15
CA GLY A 92 -7.63 -0.79 -12.62
C GLY A 92 -7.38 -1.60 -11.36
N ILE A 93 -6.25 -2.31 -11.27
CA ILE A 93 -5.83 -3.04 -10.07
C ILE A 93 -5.58 -2.07 -8.91
N ILE A 94 -4.86 -0.97 -9.15
CA ILE A 94 -4.65 0.08 -8.14
C ILE A 94 -6.00 0.59 -7.62
N GLY A 95 -6.93 0.94 -8.52
CA GLY A 95 -8.26 1.40 -8.13
C GLY A 95 -9.03 0.37 -7.29
N THR A 96 -8.90 -0.92 -7.62
CA THR A 96 -9.50 -2.02 -6.83
C THR A 96 -8.91 -2.08 -5.42
N LEU A 97 -7.58 -2.00 -5.30
CA LEU A 97 -6.88 -2.04 -4.01
C LEU A 97 -7.21 -0.83 -3.13
N VAL A 98 -7.33 0.35 -3.74
CA VAL A 98 -7.75 1.59 -3.07
C VAL A 98 -9.19 1.47 -2.58
N GLN A 99 -10.10 0.98 -3.42
CA GLN A 99 -11.50 0.77 -3.04
C GLN A 99 -11.66 -0.28 -1.92
N ALA A 100 -10.76 -1.26 -1.86
CA ALA A 100 -10.70 -2.26 -0.79
C ALA A 100 -10.01 -1.76 0.49
N CYS A 101 -9.58 -0.50 0.55
CA CYS A 101 -8.81 0.11 1.63
C CYS A 101 -7.47 -0.62 1.91
N LEU A 102 -6.89 -1.25 0.90
CA LEU A 102 -5.60 -1.95 0.98
C LEU A 102 -4.44 -1.08 0.48
N LEU A 103 -4.72 -0.06 -0.35
CA LEU A 103 -3.77 0.99 -0.71
C LEU A 103 -4.38 2.36 -0.44
N ILE A 104 -3.52 3.32 -0.10
CA ILE A 104 -3.88 4.72 0.06
C ILE A 104 -3.33 5.47 -1.14
N GLU A 105 -4.16 6.30 -1.78
CA GLU A 105 -3.65 7.29 -2.74
C GLU A 105 -3.29 8.55 -1.97
N GLU A 106 -2.03 8.99 -2.07
CA GLU A 106 -1.67 10.32 -1.62
C GLU A 106 -2.45 11.34 -2.45
N GLY A 107 -3.12 12.28 -1.77
CA GLY A 107 -3.86 13.35 -2.44
C GLY A 107 -2.93 14.17 -3.33
N GLU A 108 -3.40 14.57 -4.50
CA GLU A 108 -2.66 15.49 -5.39
C GLU A 108 -2.32 16.76 -4.61
N THR A 109 -1.06 16.90 -4.17
CA THR A 109 -0.56 18.20 -3.75
C THR A 109 -0.58 19.08 -4.99
N ASN A 110 -1.58 19.95 -5.09
CA ASN A 110 -1.62 21.02 -6.06
C ASN A 110 -0.32 21.83 -5.91
N GLN A 111 0.70 21.51 -6.72
CA GLN A 111 1.79 22.43 -6.99
C GLN A 111 1.26 23.52 -7.92
N SER A 112 0.40 24.37 -7.37
CA SER A 112 0.11 25.68 -7.92
C SER A 112 0.50 26.68 -6.83
N GLU A 113 1.28 27.69 -7.24
CA GLU A 113 1.77 28.84 -6.46
C GLU A 113 3.11 28.55 -5.75
N ASN A 114 4.27 29.04 -6.20
CA ASN A 114 4.55 30.38 -6.72
C ASN A 114 5.62 30.40 -7.83
N ALA A 115 5.28 31.09 -8.91
CA ALA A 115 6.21 31.79 -9.80
C ALA A 115 6.51 33.19 -9.24
#